data_AF-A0A165SK31-F1
#
_entry.id   AF-A0A165SK31-F1
#
_cell.length_a   1.000
_cell.length_b   1.000
_cell.length_c   1.000
_cell.angle_alpha   90.00
_cell.angle_beta   90.00
_cell.angle_gamma   90.00
#
_symmetry.space_group_name_H-M   'P 1'
#
loop_
_entity.id
_entity.type
_entity.pdbx_description
1 polymer ?
#
loop_
_entity_poly.entity_id
_entity_poly.type
_entity_poly.pdbx_seq_one_letter_code
_entity_poly.pdbx_strand_id
1 'polypeptide(L)'
;RPLTKTAFIQRLSKAARAAGIDPLQGHGIRIGATLEYLLRGVPFDVVKVKGRWASDAFILYLRKHAQILAPYMQAVPEVHEHFVRYTMPPVR
;
A
#
# COMPACT_ATOMS: atom_id res chain seq x y z
N ARG A 1 -24.66 17.63 4.81
CA ARG A 1 -23.42 18.37 4.42
C ARG A 1 -22.21 17.45 4.70
N PRO A 2 -21.23 17.31 3.79
CA PRO A 2 -20.03 16.51 4.04
C PRO A 2 -19.15 17.13 5.14
N LEU A 3 -18.36 16.30 5.81
CA LEU A 3 -17.39 16.75 6.83
C LEU A 3 -16.28 17.61 6.19
N THR A 4 -15.79 18.59 6.95
CA THR A 4 -14.57 19.31 6.57
C THR A 4 -13.35 18.42 6.81
N LYS A 5 -12.26 18.65 6.05
CA LYS A 5 -10.98 17.97 6.25
C LYS A 5 -10.51 18.11 7.71
N THR A 6 -10.61 19.31 8.28
CA THR A 6 -10.17 19.58 9.66
C THR A 6 -10.95 18.76 10.68
N ALA A 7 -12.28 18.75 10.58
CA ALA A 7 -13.13 17.98 11.50
C ALA A 7 -12.83 16.47 11.40
N PHE A 8 -12.66 15.96 10.18
CA PHE A 8 -12.31 14.56 9.95
C PHE A 8 -10.95 14.18 10.57
N ILE A 9 -9.91 14.97 10.31
CA ILE A 9 -8.58 14.72 10.85
C ILE A 9 -8.57 14.84 12.38
N GLN A 10 -9.22 15.84 12.95
CA GLN A 10 -9.34 15.97 14.42
C GLN A 10 -10.01 14.74 15.04
N ARG A 11 -11.04 14.20 14.40
CA ARG A 11 -11.72 12.99 14.90
C ARG A 11 -10.80 11.78 14.90
N LEU A 12 -10.01 11.59 13.84
CA LEU A 12 -9.02 10.52 13.75
C LEU A 12 -7.88 10.72 14.75
N SER A 13 -7.34 11.93 14.89
CA SER A 13 -6.29 12.25 15.86
C SER A 13 -6.73 11.95 17.29
N LYS A 14 -7.99 12.25 17.64
CA LYS A 14 -8.54 11.91 18.96
C LYS A 14 -8.58 10.40 19.17
N ALA A 15 -8.99 9.63 18.15
CA ALA A 15 -9.02 8.17 18.23
C ALA A 15 -7.61 7.57 18.33
N ALA A 16 -6.65 8.07 17.53
CA ALA A 16 -5.26 7.63 17.58
C ALA A 16 -4.64 7.86 18.97
N ARG A 17 -4.80 9.06 19.55
CA ARG A 17 -4.31 9.37 20.90
C ARG A 17 -4.93 8.46 21.96
N ALA A 18 -6.24 8.20 21.88
CA ALA A 18 -6.92 7.29 22.79
C ALA A 18 -6.39 5.85 22.71
N ALA A 19 -5.85 5.46 21.55
CA ALA A 19 -5.21 4.17 21.32
C ALA A 19 -3.69 4.17 21.58
N GLY A 20 -3.11 5.27 22.07
CA GLY A 20 -1.66 5.40 22.28
C GLY A 20 -0.84 5.48 20.99
N ILE A 21 -1.48 5.83 19.87
CA ILE A 21 -0.84 5.96 18.55
C ILE A 21 -0.66 7.44 18.22
N ASP A 22 0.49 7.78 17.64
CA ASP A 22 0.74 9.12 17.14
C ASP A 22 -0.21 9.49 15.99
N PRO A 23 -0.89 10.66 16.07
CA PRO A 23 -1.77 11.10 15.00
C PRO A 23 -1.06 11.24 13.65
N LEU A 24 -1.69 10.72 12.60
CA LEU A 24 -1.19 10.83 11.24
C LEU A 24 -1.85 11.99 10.47
N GLN A 25 -1.08 12.60 9.59
CA GLN A 25 -1.61 13.55 8.62
C GLN A 25 -2.44 12.83 7.54
N GLY A 26 -3.35 13.56 6.88
CA GLY A 26 -4.23 13.00 5.86
C GLY A 26 -3.51 12.27 4.72
N HIS A 27 -2.36 12.78 4.27
CA HIS A 27 -1.57 12.11 3.24
C HIS A 27 -0.99 10.78 3.75
N GLY A 28 -0.48 10.75 4.98
CA GLY A 28 0.01 9.52 5.63
C GLY A 28 -1.09 8.46 5.79
N ILE A 29 -2.33 8.89 6.14
CA ILE A 29 -3.49 7.99 6.21
C ILE A 29 -3.80 7.37 4.83
N ARG A 30 -3.75 8.17 3.76
CA ARG A 30 -3.98 7.68 2.39
C ARG A 30 -2.91 6.67 1.95
N ILE A 31 -1.63 6.92 2.25
CA ILE A 31 -0.54 5.98 1.98
C ILE A 31 -0.72 4.70 2.79
N GLY A 32 -1.02 4.83 4.09
CA GLY A 32 -1.25 3.68 4.98
C GLY A 32 -2.40 2.80 4.49
N ALA A 33 -3.49 3.40 4.02
CA ALA A 33 -4.62 2.67 3.45
C ALA A 33 -4.22 1.91 2.16
N THR A 34 -3.46 2.53 1.25
CA THR A 34 -2.91 1.84 0.07
C THR A 34 -2.12 0.60 0.47
N LEU A 35 -1.17 0.75 1.41
CA LEU A 35 -0.35 -0.35 1.91
C LEU A 35 -1.22 -1.46 2.52
N GLU A 36 -2.19 -1.08 3.35
CA GLU A 36 -3.04 -2.01 4.07
C GLU A 36 -3.95 -2.83 3.13
N TYR A 37 -4.43 -2.25 2.02
CA TYR A 37 -5.15 -2.99 1.00
C TYR A 37 -4.26 -3.99 0.27
N LEU A 38 -3.05 -3.59 -0.10
CA LEU A 38 -2.12 -4.46 -0.82
C LEU A 38 -1.67 -5.64 0.05
N LEU A 39 -1.45 -5.42 1.35
CA LEU A 39 -1.12 -6.49 2.30
C LEU A 39 -2.28 -7.48 2.49
N ARG A 40 -3.53 -7.08 2.21
CA ARG A 40 -4.70 -7.97 2.15
C ARG A 40 -4.91 -8.61 0.77
N GLY A 41 -3.96 -8.49 -0.15
CA GLY A 41 -4.04 -9.08 -1.47
C GLY A 41 -5.01 -8.38 -2.42
N VAL A 42 -5.43 -7.14 -2.13
CA VAL A 42 -6.24 -6.36 -3.07
C VAL A 42 -5.36 -6.01 -4.29
N PRO A 43 -5.80 -6.31 -5.53
CA PRO A 43 -5.05 -6.04 -6.75
C PRO A 43 -4.60 -4.58 -6.91
N PHE A 44 -3.45 -4.37 -7.54
CA PHE A 44 -2.84 -3.04 -7.74
C PHE A 44 -3.76 -2.06 -8.49
N ASP A 45 -4.42 -2.52 -9.54
CA ASP A 45 -5.38 -1.76 -10.33
C ASP A 45 -6.61 -1.37 -9.50
N VAL A 46 -7.13 -2.28 -8.67
CA VAL A 46 -8.22 -2.01 -7.75
C VAL A 46 -7.82 -0.96 -6.70
N VAL A 47 -6.61 -1.06 -6.14
CA VAL A 47 -6.09 -0.06 -5.19
C VAL A 47 -5.89 1.30 -5.87
N LYS A 48 -5.43 1.33 -7.13
CA LYS A 48 -5.28 2.55 -7.94
C LYS A 48 -6.63 3.26 -8.10
N VAL A 49 -7.66 2.51 -8.51
CA VAL A 49 -9.03 3.02 -8.66
C VAL A 49 -9.59 3.49 -7.32
N LYS A 50 -9.46 2.67 -6.27
CA LYS A 50 -9.98 2.97 -4.92
C LYS A 50 -9.32 4.20 -4.30
N GLY A 51 -8.03 4.36 -4.54
CA GLY A 51 -7.26 5.54 -4.12
C GLY A 51 -7.50 6.75 -5.00
N ARG A 52 -8.21 6.63 -6.13
CA ARG A 52 -8.41 7.70 -7.13
C ARG A 52 -7.07 8.26 -7.61
N TRP A 53 -6.14 7.37 -7.92
CA TRP A 53 -4.84 7.73 -8.49
C TRP A 53 -4.98 7.83 -10.00
N ALA A 54 -4.66 8.99 -10.57
CA ALA A 54 -4.69 9.20 -12.02
C ALA A 54 -3.53 8.49 -12.74
N SER A 55 -2.42 8.26 -12.03
CA SER A 55 -1.21 7.62 -12.54
C SER A 55 -0.71 6.54 -11.57
N ASP A 56 0.37 5.87 -11.95
CA ASP A 56 1.04 4.85 -11.12
C ASP A 56 1.94 5.45 -10.02
N ALA A 57 1.82 6.75 -9.74
CA ALA A 57 2.56 7.40 -8.66
C ALA A 57 2.31 6.76 -7.28
N PHE A 58 1.21 6.02 -7.09
CA PHE A 58 0.96 5.29 -5.85
C PHE A 58 1.98 4.17 -5.59
N ILE A 59 2.62 3.64 -6.64
CA ILE A 59 3.66 2.61 -6.55
C ILE A 59 4.88 3.14 -5.77
N LEU A 60 5.16 4.44 -5.84
CA LEU A 60 6.27 5.07 -5.09
C LEU A 60 6.06 5.00 -3.57
N TYR A 61 4.83 4.77 -3.12
CA TYR A 61 4.50 4.67 -1.70
C TYR A 61 4.45 3.23 -1.20
N LEU A 62 4.80 2.25 -2.04
CA LEU A 62 4.89 0.87 -1.61
C LEU A 62 5.95 0.71 -0.52
N ARG A 63 5.59 -0.09 0.47
CA ARG A 63 6.47 -0.56 1.55
C ARG A 63 6.27 -2.06 1.66
N LYS A 64 7.17 -2.78 2.33
CA LYS A 64 7.06 -4.24 2.49
C LYS A 64 6.97 -4.97 1.13
N HIS A 65 7.80 -4.55 0.17
CA HIS A 65 7.78 -5.03 -1.22
C HIS A 65 7.75 -6.56 -1.34
N ALA A 66 8.56 -7.29 -0.57
CA ALA A 66 8.53 -8.76 -0.60
C ALA A 66 7.16 -9.33 -0.22
N GLN A 67 6.54 -8.81 0.85
CA GLN A 67 5.23 -9.28 1.32
C GLN A 67 4.12 -8.97 0.31
N ILE A 68 4.22 -7.82 -0.35
CA ILE A 68 3.25 -7.42 -1.36
C ILE A 68 3.46 -8.21 -2.65
N LEU A 69 4.67 -8.27 -3.17
CA LEU A 69 4.94 -8.76 -4.53
C LEU A 69 5.07 -10.29 -4.61
N ALA A 70 5.49 -10.98 -3.54
CA ALA A 70 5.67 -12.43 -3.59
C ALA A 70 4.39 -13.18 -4.03
N PRO A 71 3.20 -12.91 -3.49
CA PRO A 71 1.96 -13.54 -3.96
C PRO A 71 1.66 -13.27 -5.44
N TYR A 72 1.92 -12.06 -5.93
CA TYR A 72 1.68 -11.72 -7.35
C TYR A 72 2.65 -12.42 -8.28
N MET A 73 3.94 -12.46 -7.90
CA MET A 73 4.94 -13.16 -8.70
C MET A 73 4.63 -14.66 -8.73
N GLN A 74 4.33 -15.28 -7.59
CA GLN A 74 3.98 -16.70 -7.51
C GLN A 74 2.71 -17.06 -8.29
N ALA A 75 1.75 -16.14 -8.38
CA ALA A 75 0.54 -16.33 -9.18
C ALA A 75 0.79 -16.27 -10.70
N VAL A 76 1.95 -15.77 -11.14
CA VAL A 76 2.34 -15.66 -12.55
C VAL A 76 3.69 -16.34 -12.77
N PRO A 77 3.69 -17.66 -13.10
CA PRO A 77 4.90 -18.48 -13.15
C PRO A 77 6.04 -17.88 -14.00
N GLU A 78 5.72 -17.23 -15.12
CA GLU A 78 6.68 -16.62 -16.02
C GLU A 78 7.40 -15.43 -15.38
N VAL A 79 6.66 -14.62 -14.62
CA VAL A 79 7.23 -13.49 -13.87
C VAL A 79 8.10 -13.99 -12.73
N HIS A 80 7.65 -15.04 -12.03
CA HIS A 80 8.43 -15.66 -10.97
C HIS A 80 9.77 -16.22 -11.49
N GLU A 81 9.74 -16.97 -12.59
CA GLU A 81 10.93 -17.57 -13.19
C GLU A 81 11.93 -16.49 -13.63
N HIS A 82 11.46 -15.46 -14.34
CA HIS A 82 12.32 -14.33 -14.72
C HIS A 82 12.93 -13.64 -13.49
N PHE A 83 12.13 -13.37 -12.47
CA PHE A 83 12.62 -12.74 -11.25
C PHE A 83 13.69 -13.58 -10.55
N VAL A 84 13.46 -14.88 -10.40
CA VAL A 84 14.42 -15.83 -9.81
C VAL A 84 15.73 -15.85 -10.61
N ARG A 85 15.64 -15.92 -11.94
CA ARG A 85 16.83 -15.90 -12.82
C ARG A 85 17.69 -14.65 -12.64
N TYR A 86 17.08 -13.48 -12.45
CA TYR A 86 17.81 -12.22 -12.26
C TYR A 86 18.35 -12.02 -10.84
N THR A 87 17.63 -12.51 -9.83
CA THR A 87 17.95 -12.22 -8.41
C THR A 87 18.75 -13.31 -7.72
N MET A 88 18.69 -14.55 -8.22
CA MET A 88 19.41 -15.71 -7.70
C MET A 88 20.19 -16.39 -8.83
N PRO A 89 21.26 -15.76 -9.37
CA PRO A 89 22.08 -16.40 -10.38
C PRO A 89 22.78 -17.65 -9.79
N PRO A 90 23.04 -18.69 -10.61
CA PRO A 90 23.73 -19.88 -10.14
C PRO A 90 25.09 -19.52 -9.53
N VAL A 91 25.39 -20.10 -8.37
CA VAL A 91 26.68 -19.95 -7.70
C VAL A 91 27.73 -20.58 -8.60
N ARG A 92 28.78 -19.81 -8.93
CA ARG A 92 29.93 -20.29 -9.70
C ARG A 92 30.78 -21.23 -8.87
#